data_AF-A0A9W3HGJ9-F1
#
_entry.id   AF-A0A9W3HGJ9-F1
#
_cell.length_a   1.000
_cell.length_b   1.000
_cell.length_c   1.000
_cell.angle_alpha   90.00
_cell.angle_beta   90.00
_cell.angle_gamma   90.00
#
_symmetry.space_group_name_H-M   'P 1'
#
loop_
_entity.id
_entity.type
_entity.pdbx_description
1 polymer ?
#
loop_
_entity_poly.entity_id
_entity_poly.type
_entity_poly.pdbx_seq_one_letter_code
_entity_poly.pdbx_strand_id
1 'polypeptide(L)'
;YSSTGQCHSGTTWNGKDCVCPQGHFGFLCKSISEYFILEIPEKINASVELRVKVTNQNFTKDLNDTVSSAYKNFTQLFKSQMDKAYMGNDFPQYVGVIIRRLLQGSIVVEHEVVMEANFTSEFQELFKNLTEVIKAKFMHEIKRLPSNSDECKGVSRLCYDEKSVFVNETVKLGFDLQEQCTQKATKDFAQFYYVDDLDGKLACVTKCTKGTKSQMNCNQGSCQLQQSGPRCLCHNSDTHWYWGETCERSTSKSLVYGIMGAVAVLLVVLVVVLIIFLSRSQKKLHRRQEYNISREWPREDVPGNFQSISVWEGQNLKGDKFGLENTYRHFQPSLQNVDPTTEIHIQRPSVVTTVQ
;
A
#
# COMPACT_ATOMS: atom_id res chain seq x y z
N TYR A 1 -17.35 38.33 4.44
CA TYR A 1 -18.39 37.32 4.16
C TYR A 1 -18.44 36.38 5.36
N SER A 2 -19.38 36.60 6.28
CA SER A 2 -19.69 35.62 7.32
C SER A 2 -20.34 34.42 6.63
N SER A 3 -19.59 33.33 6.45
CA SER A 3 -20.21 32.06 6.09
C SER A 3 -21.04 31.61 7.29
N THR A 4 -22.35 31.70 7.15
CA THR A 4 -23.32 31.03 8.03
C THR A 4 -22.85 29.59 8.25
N GLY A 5 -22.61 29.22 9.51
CA GLY A 5 -22.00 27.97 9.97
C GLY A 5 -22.73 26.74 9.45
N GLN A 6 -22.32 26.26 8.28
CA GLN A 6 -22.80 25.03 7.68
C GLN A 6 -21.82 23.93 8.03
N CYS A 7 -22.00 23.34 9.21
CA CYS A 7 -21.30 22.13 9.58
C CYS A 7 -21.74 20.97 8.68
N HIS A 8 -20.89 19.96 8.52
CA HIS A 8 -21.23 18.78 7.73
C HIS A 8 -22.42 18.02 8.36
N SER A 9 -23.25 17.41 7.52
CA SER A 9 -24.54 16.82 7.88
C SER A 9 -24.49 16.03 9.21
N GLY A 10 -25.30 16.44 10.18
CA GLY A 10 -25.42 15.79 11.49
C GLY A 10 -24.59 16.40 12.64
N THR A 11 -23.82 17.46 12.38
CA THR A 11 -23.01 18.15 13.41
C THR A 11 -23.63 19.48 13.84
N THR A 12 -23.50 19.80 15.12
CA THR A 12 -24.08 21.01 15.73
C THR A 12 -23.06 22.13 15.82
N TRP A 13 -23.45 23.36 15.49
CA TRP A 13 -22.63 24.56 15.63
C TRP A 13 -22.77 25.14 17.05
N ASN A 14 -21.67 25.35 17.77
CA ASN A 14 -21.69 25.86 19.14
C ASN A 14 -21.67 27.41 19.24
N GLY A 15 -21.65 28.12 18.11
CA GLY A 15 -21.52 29.58 18.03
C GLY A 15 -20.15 30.09 17.56
N LYS A 16 -19.09 29.28 17.63
CA LYS A 16 -17.73 29.59 17.17
C LYS A 16 -17.17 28.54 16.20
N ASP A 17 -17.49 27.27 16.43
CA ASP A 17 -16.95 26.12 15.72
C ASP A 17 -17.95 24.94 15.68
N CYS A 18 -17.74 24.02 14.75
CA CYS A 18 -18.55 22.80 14.61
C CYS A 18 -18.14 21.76 15.65
N VAL A 19 -19.12 21.18 16.35
CA VAL A 19 -18.89 20.05 17.25
C VAL A 19 -18.73 18.78 16.41
N CYS A 20 -17.51 18.27 16.33
CA CYS A 20 -17.19 17.11 15.50
C CYS A 20 -17.56 15.79 16.18
N PRO A 21 -18.02 14.79 15.40
CA PRO A 21 -18.23 13.44 15.91
C PRO A 21 -16.90 12.79 16.25
N GLN A 22 -16.96 11.71 17.04
CA GLN A 22 -15.77 10.96 17.46
C GLN A 22 -14.90 10.60 16.27
N GLY A 23 -13.60 10.86 16.40
CA GLY A 23 -12.62 10.60 15.36
C GLY A 23 -12.36 11.74 14.37
N HIS A 24 -13.19 12.79 14.36
CA HIS A 24 -13.10 13.88 13.39
C HIS A 24 -12.65 15.22 14.01
N PHE A 25 -11.96 16.04 13.23
CA PHE A 25 -11.51 17.37 13.62
C PHE A 25 -11.51 18.38 12.46
N GLY A 26 -11.25 19.64 12.81
CA GLY A 26 -11.19 20.78 11.89
C GLY A 26 -12.51 21.54 11.78
N PHE A 27 -12.49 22.72 11.16
CA PHE A 27 -13.62 23.65 11.12
C PHE A 27 -14.92 23.05 10.54
N LEU A 28 -14.79 22.10 9.61
CA LEU A 28 -15.92 21.40 8.98
C LEU A 28 -16.01 19.92 9.37
N CYS A 29 -15.23 19.45 10.34
CA CYS A 29 -15.19 18.05 10.77
C CYS A 29 -14.89 17.03 9.65
N LYS A 30 -14.13 17.45 8.63
CA LYS A 30 -13.76 16.59 7.50
C LYS A 30 -12.48 15.80 7.72
N SER A 31 -11.62 16.28 8.62
CA SER A 31 -10.32 15.67 8.88
C SER A 31 -10.44 14.60 9.97
N ILE A 32 -9.58 13.58 9.92
CA ILE A 32 -9.56 12.47 10.88
C ILE A 32 -8.39 12.66 11.84
N SER A 33 -8.66 12.67 13.14
CA SER A 33 -7.64 13.02 14.13
C SER A 33 -6.48 12.03 14.09
N GLU A 34 -5.26 12.52 13.96
CA GLU A 34 -4.09 11.65 13.82
C GLU A 34 -3.80 10.82 15.08
N TYR A 35 -4.22 11.32 16.25
CA TYR A 35 -4.10 10.63 17.53
C TYR A 35 -5.19 11.07 18.52
N PHE A 36 -5.37 10.26 19.56
CA PHE A 36 -6.17 10.58 20.74
C PHE A 36 -5.38 10.23 21.99
N ILE A 37 -5.30 11.15 22.95
CA ILE A 37 -4.72 10.82 24.25
C ILE A 37 -5.68 9.85 24.96
N LEU A 38 -5.14 8.76 25.49
CA LEU A 38 -5.93 7.80 26.25
C LEU A 38 -6.28 8.39 27.62
N GLU A 39 -7.54 8.25 28.01
CA GLU A 39 -7.98 8.57 29.36
C GLU A 39 -7.79 7.32 30.20
N ILE A 40 -6.65 7.26 30.87
CA ILE A 40 -6.33 6.14 31.74
C ILE A 40 -6.99 6.39 33.08
N PRO A 41 -7.81 5.46 33.60
CA PRO A 41 -8.38 5.62 34.91
C PRO A 41 -7.26 5.62 35.96
N GLU A 42 -7.39 6.46 36.99
CA GLU A 42 -6.41 6.54 38.08
C GLU A 42 -6.18 5.16 38.73
N LYS A 43 -7.26 4.38 38.83
CA LYS A 43 -7.27 3.02 39.35
C LYS A 43 -7.66 2.03 38.27
N ILE A 44 -6.91 0.95 38.20
CA ILE A 44 -7.11 -0.14 37.25
C ILE A 44 -7.39 -1.44 37.97
N ASN A 45 -8.35 -2.17 37.42
CA ASN A 45 -8.71 -3.50 37.90
C ASN A 45 -7.99 -4.55 37.07
N ALA A 46 -7.58 -5.62 37.73
CA ALA A 46 -7.01 -6.80 37.10
C ALA A 46 -7.51 -8.05 37.81
N SER A 47 -7.62 -9.15 37.08
CA SER A 47 -8.01 -10.43 37.64
C SER A 47 -7.08 -11.56 37.22
N VAL A 48 -6.86 -12.48 38.16
CA VAL A 48 -6.11 -13.72 37.94
C VAL A 48 -7.09 -14.87 38.07
N GLU A 49 -7.05 -15.79 37.11
CA GLU A 49 -7.90 -16.98 37.11
C GLU A 49 -7.25 -18.12 37.91
N LEU A 50 -8.02 -18.71 38.82
CA LEU A 50 -7.63 -19.81 39.68
C LEU A 50 -8.66 -20.93 39.62
N ARG A 51 -8.17 -22.16 39.80
CA ARG A 51 -9.00 -23.35 39.93
C ARG A 51 -8.56 -24.17 41.14
N VAL A 52 -9.53 -24.65 41.91
CA VAL A 52 -9.28 -25.51 43.07
C VAL A 52 -10.44 -26.48 43.29
N LYS A 53 -10.17 -27.68 43.77
CA LYS A 53 -11.18 -28.67 44.16
C LYS A 53 -11.42 -28.64 45.66
N VAL A 54 -12.69 -28.57 46.05
CA VAL A 54 -13.13 -28.71 47.45
C VAL A 54 -13.33 -30.19 47.78
N THR A 55 -12.79 -30.65 48.91
CA THR A 55 -12.74 -32.09 49.27
C THR A 55 -13.76 -32.52 50.31
N ASN A 56 -14.32 -31.59 51.09
CA ASN A 56 -15.26 -31.88 52.16
C ASN A 56 -16.73 -31.60 51.81
N GLN A 57 -17.03 -31.27 50.55
CA GLN A 57 -18.39 -31.10 50.05
C GLN A 57 -18.56 -31.74 48.66
N ASN A 58 -19.74 -32.34 48.46
CA ASN A 58 -20.10 -32.99 47.21
C ASN A 58 -20.86 -32.02 46.29
N PHE A 59 -20.65 -32.18 44.99
CA PHE A 59 -21.38 -31.40 43.99
C PHE A 59 -22.85 -31.86 43.91
N THR A 60 -23.79 -30.92 44.00
CA THR A 60 -25.22 -31.13 43.75
C THR A 60 -25.67 -30.36 42.51
N LYS A 61 -26.76 -30.80 41.88
CA LYS A 61 -27.30 -30.11 40.68
C LYS A 61 -27.67 -28.65 40.95
N ASP A 62 -28.09 -28.34 42.18
CA ASP A 62 -28.45 -26.99 42.59
C ASP A 62 -27.26 -26.02 42.55
N LEU A 63 -26.02 -26.52 42.67
CA LEU A 63 -24.80 -25.70 42.52
C LEU A 63 -24.55 -25.25 41.07
N ASN A 64 -25.30 -25.76 40.10
CA ASN A 64 -25.29 -25.24 38.73
C ASN A 64 -26.27 -24.07 38.55
N ASP A 65 -27.21 -23.87 39.49
CA ASP A 65 -28.16 -22.78 39.46
C ASP A 65 -27.72 -21.63 40.38
N THR A 66 -27.33 -20.50 39.78
CA THR A 66 -26.87 -19.30 40.48
C THR A 66 -27.90 -18.68 41.44
N VAL A 67 -29.19 -19.00 41.24
CA VAL A 67 -30.29 -18.46 42.06
C VAL A 67 -30.56 -19.34 43.29
N SER A 68 -30.12 -20.60 43.25
CA SER A 68 -30.38 -21.58 44.31
C SER A 68 -29.76 -21.17 45.65
N SER A 69 -30.38 -21.61 46.75
CA SER A 69 -29.85 -21.40 48.09
C SER A 69 -28.51 -22.13 48.29
N ALA A 70 -28.36 -23.32 47.70
CA ALA A 70 -27.11 -24.08 47.74
C ALA A 70 -25.94 -23.30 47.12
N TYR A 71 -26.14 -22.74 45.92
CA TYR A 71 -25.11 -21.94 45.24
C TYR A 71 -24.76 -20.68 46.02
N LYS A 72 -25.77 -19.94 46.50
CA LYS A 72 -25.56 -18.70 47.27
C LYS A 72 -24.81 -18.96 48.57
N ASN A 73 -25.22 -19.99 49.32
CA ASN A 73 -24.57 -20.36 50.58
C ASN A 73 -23.11 -20.80 50.34
N PHE A 74 -22.87 -21.62 49.33
CA PHE A 74 -21.52 -22.04 48.95
C PHE A 74 -20.66 -20.83 48.54
N THR A 75 -21.19 -19.98 47.65
CA THR A 75 -20.49 -18.79 47.14
C THR A 75 -20.12 -17.84 48.27
N GLN A 76 -21.05 -17.58 49.20
CA GLN A 76 -20.81 -16.73 50.35
C GLN A 76 -19.74 -17.32 51.27
N LEU A 77 -19.78 -18.63 51.54
CA LEU A 77 -18.80 -19.31 52.36
C LEU A 77 -17.40 -19.28 51.73
N PHE A 78 -17.31 -19.58 50.43
CA PHE A 78 -16.07 -19.57 49.68
C PHE A 78 -15.45 -18.17 49.64
N LYS A 79 -16.23 -17.15 49.27
CA LYS A 79 -15.76 -15.75 49.25
C LYS A 79 -15.29 -15.30 50.63
N SER A 80 -16.07 -15.57 51.69
CA SER A 80 -15.69 -15.20 53.06
C SER A 80 -14.37 -15.83 53.52
N GLN A 81 -14.05 -17.04 53.07
CA GLN A 81 -12.77 -17.68 53.37
C GLN A 81 -11.62 -17.09 52.55
N MET A 82 -11.82 -16.86 51.26
CA MET A 82 -10.81 -16.24 50.40
C MET A 82 -10.52 -14.80 50.82
N ASP A 83 -11.55 -14.03 51.18
CA ASP A 83 -11.39 -12.69 51.72
C ASP A 83 -10.50 -12.71 52.96
N LYS A 84 -10.70 -13.66 53.90
CA LYS A 84 -9.84 -13.81 55.08
C LYS A 84 -8.41 -14.25 54.75
N ALA A 85 -8.20 -15.00 53.68
CA ALA A 85 -6.88 -15.47 53.26
C ALA A 85 -6.07 -14.36 52.56
N TYR A 86 -6.75 -13.54 51.76
CA TYR A 86 -6.12 -12.49 50.97
C TYR A 86 -6.04 -11.15 51.69
N MET A 87 -7.05 -10.78 52.51
CA MET A 87 -7.04 -9.54 53.28
C MET A 87 -5.87 -9.53 54.25
N GLY A 88 -4.98 -8.55 54.06
CA GLY A 88 -3.82 -8.33 54.90
C GLY A 88 -3.04 -7.10 54.45
N ASN A 89 -2.18 -6.59 55.31
CA ASN A 89 -1.34 -5.42 55.01
C ASN A 89 -0.32 -5.68 53.89
N ASP A 90 -0.04 -6.95 53.61
CA ASP A 90 0.88 -7.43 52.58
C ASP A 90 0.23 -7.59 51.20
N PHE A 91 -1.10 -7.46 51.10
CA PHE A 91 -1.82 -7.46 49.81
C PHE A 91 -2.98 -6.46 49.79
N PRO A 92 -2.69 -5.15 49.94
CA PRO A 92 -3.72 -4.10 49.99
C PRO A 92 -4.48 -3.91 48.68
N GLN A 93 -3.96 -4.41 47.56
CA GLN A 93 -4.60 -4.33 46.24
C GLN A 93 -5.76 -5.32 46.10
N TYR A 94 -5.97 -6.24 47.04
CA TYR A 94 -7.07 -7.19 46.99
C TYR A 94 -8.43 -6.48 47.08
N VAL A 95 -9.32 -6.78 46.13
CA VAL A 95 -10.70 -6.26 46.10
C VAL A 95 -11.70 -7.36 46.46
N GLY A 96 -11.51 -8.56 45.93
CA GLY A 96 -12.47 -9.63 46.13
C GLY A 96 -12.29 -10.82 45.20
N VAL A 97 -13.21 -11.77 45.32
CA VAL A 97 -13.25 -12.99 44.51
C VAL A 97 -14.55 -13.10 43.72
N ILE A 98 -14.44 -13.47 42.45
CA ILE A 98 -15.55 -13.75 41.54
C ILE A 98 -15.53 -15.22 41.16
N ILE A 99 -16.55 -15.99 41.54
CA ILE A 99 -16.70 -17.37 41.08
C ILE A 99 -17.23 -17.34 39.64
N ARG A 100 -16.51 -17.96 38.71
CA ARG A 100 -16.94 -18.11 37.32
C ARG A 100 -17.88 -19.29 37.18
N ARG A 101 -17.46 -20.47 37.65
CA ARG A 101 -18.21 -21.73 37.50
C ARG A 101 -17.90 -22.71 38.62
N LEU A 102 -18.85 -23.59 38.90
CA LEU A 102 -18.69 -24.76 39.78
C LEU A 102 -18.83 -26.02 38.93
N LEU A 103 -17.81 -26.87 38.91
CA LEU A 103 -17.80 -28.09 38.10
C LEU A 103 -17.93 -29.36 38.96
N GLN A 104 -18.40 -30.43 38.32
CA GLN A 104 -18.56 -31.75 38.93
C GLN A 104 -17.21 -32.43 39.15
N GLY A 105 -17.03 -33.08 40.31
CA GLY A 105 -15.80 -33.82 40.65
C GLY A 105 -15.35 -33.69 42.11
N SER A 106 -16.29 -33.61 43.07
CA SER A 106 -16.17 -32.75 44.28
C SER A 106 -16.07 -31.29 43.85
N ILE A 107 -16.68 -30.33 44.56
CA ILE A 107 -16.96 -29.00 43.99
C ILE A 107 -15.67 -28.34 43.47
N VAL A 108 -15.48 -28.28 42.15
CA VAL A 108 -14.32 -27.62 41.53
C VAL A 108 -14.69 -26.18 41.25
N VAL A 109 -13.98 -25.25 41.88
CA VAL A 109 -14.27 -23.83 41.84
C VAL A 109 -13.33 -23.16 40.85
N GLU A 110 -13.87 -22.74 39.71
CA GLU A 110 -13.22 -21.80 38.82
C GLU A 110 -13.57 -20.38 39.28
N HIS A 111 -12.56 -19.62 39.68
CA HIS A 111 -12.74 -18.30 40.23
C HIS A 111 -11.66 -17.34 39.77
N GLU A 112 -11.92 -16.06 39.96
CA GLU A 112 -10.98 -15.00 39.70
C GLU A 112 -10.77 -14.18 40.97
N VAL A 113 -9.50 -13.89 41.26
CA VAL A 113 -9.11 -12.94 42.31
C VAL A 113 -8.95 -11.58 41.65
N VAL A 114 -9.71 -10.60 42.14
CA VAL A 114 -9.73 -9.24 41.62
C VAL A 114 -8.81 -8.36 42.46
N MET A 115 -7.98 -7.61 41.75
CA MET A 115 -7.04 -6.64 42.29
C MET A 115 -7.33 -5.25 41.72
N GLU A 116 -7.12 -4.23 42.53
CA GLU A 116 -7.18 -2.83 42.11
C GLU A 116 -5.89 -2.12 42.55
N ALA A 117 -5.27 -1.42 41.62
CA ALA A 117 -4.07 -0.63 41.89
C ALA A 117 -4.10 0.67 41.08
N ASN A 118 -3.30 1.65 41.49
CA ASN A 118 -3.13 2.86 40.70
C ASN A 118 -2.40 2.52 39.39
N PHE A 119 -2.79 3.16 38.29
CA PHE A 119 -2.09 2.99 37.02
C PHE A 119 -0.66 3.56 37.13
N THR A 120 0.32 2.75 36.71
CA THR A 120 1.72 3.15 36.56
C THR A 120 2.21 2.68 35.20
N SER A 121 3.30 3.26 34.68
CA SER A 121 3.93 2.79 33.43
C SER A 121 4.36 1.32 33.50
N GLU A 122 4.60 0.80 34.71
CA GLU A 122 5.06 -0.57 34.99
C GLU A 122 3.94 -1.47 35.52
N PHE A 123 2.67 -1.13 35.25
CA PHE A 123 1.52 -1.86 35.79
C PHE A 123 1.53 -3.37 35.46
N GLN A 124 2.11 -3.76 34.32
CA GLN A 124 2.24 -5.17 33.93
C GLN A 124 3.14 -5.94 34.90
N GLU A 125 4.28 -5.35 35.29
CA GLU A 125 5.19 -5.96 36.26
C GLU A 125 4.59 -5.98 37.67
N LEU A 126 3.91 -4.89 38.05
CA LEU A 126 3.18 -4.80 39.30
C LEU A 126 2.19 -5.97 39.44
N PHE A 127 1.30 -6.18 38.46
CA PHE A 127 0.32 -7.26 38.55
C PHE A 127 0.95 -8.64 38.47
N LYS A 128 2.02 -8.82 37.71
CA LYS A 128 2.77 -10.07 37.70
C LYS A 128 3.33 -10.42 39.08
N ASN A 129 3.88 -9.44 39.80
CA ASN A 129 4.37 -9.63 41.16
C ASN A 129 3.22 -9.95 42.13
N LEU A 130 2.06 -9.31 41.98
CA LEU A 130 0.88 -9.59 42.79
C LEU A 130 0.31 -10.99 42.54
N THR A 131 0.41 -11.53 41.32
CA THR A 131 0.06 -12.92 41.02
C THR A 131 0.87 -13.91 41.87
N GLU A 132 2.16 -13.67 42.09
CA GLU A 132 2.98 -14.50 42.96
C GLU A 132 2.54 -14.40 44.44
N VAL A 133 2.12 -13.21 44.89
CA VAL A 133 1.55 -13.02 46.24
C VAL A 133 0.25 -13.81 46.39
N ILE A 134 -0.64 -13.76 45.39
CA ILE A 134 -1.89 -14.54 45.37
C ILE A 134 -1.56 -16.02 45.50
N LYS A 135 -0.62 -16.52 44.70
CA LYS A 135 -0.19 -17.93 44.71
C LYS A 135 0.34 -18.34 46.08
N ALA A 136 1.23 -17.53 46.67
CA ALA A 136 1.81 -17.80 47.98
C ALA A 136 0.74 -17.83 49.09
N LYS A 137 -0.15 -16.83 49.14
CA LYS A 137 -1.23 -16.76 50.13
C LYS A 137 -2.24 -17.90 49.98
N PHE A 138 -2.60 -18.23 48.74
CA PHE A 138 -3.52 -19.33 48.47
C PHE A 138 -2.93 -20.67 48.92
N MET A 139 -1.67 -20.94 48.57
CA MET A 139 -0.98 -22.15 49.01
C MET A 139 -0.81 -22.20 50.52
N HIS A 140 -0.59 -21.06 51.19
CA HIS A 140 -0.54 -20.99 52.64
C HIS A 140 -1.88 -21.37 53.28
N GLU A 141 -3.00 -20.85 52.77
CA GLU A 141 -4.34 -21.17 53.30
C GLU A 141 -4.68 -22.65 53.12
N ILE A 142 -4.31 -23.24 51.97
CA ILE A 142 -4.51 -24.67 51.71
C ILE A 142 -3.71 -25.52 52.70
N LYS A 143 -2.42 -25.20 52.91
CA LYS A 143 -1.55 -25.94 53.82
C LYS A 143 -1.93 -25.80 55.30
N ARG A 144 -2.63 -24.73 55.67
CA ARG A 144 -3.13 -24.54 57.04
C ARG A 144 -4.27 -25.50 57.36
N LEU A 145 -4.96 -26.03 56.36
CA LEU A 145 -6.12 -26.90 56.52
C LEU A 145 -5.71 -28.38 56.45
N PRO A 146 -6.41 -29.29 57.16
CA PRO A 146 -6.14 -30.71 57.05
C PRO A 146 -6.39 -31.22 55.64
N SER A 147 -5.42 -31.94 55.06
CA SER A 147 -5.58 -32.57 53.74
C SER A 147 -6.56 -33.75 53.75
N ASN A 148 -6.81 -34.35 54.92
CA ASN A 148 -7.66 -35.53 55.06
C ASN A 148 -9.15 -35.15 55.15
N SER A 149 -9.97 -35.76 54.29
CA SER A 149 -11.43 -35.51 54.23
C SER A 149 -12.12 -35.73 55.58
N ASP A 150 -11.70 -36.73 56.36
CA ASP A 150 -12.36 -37.08 57.63
C ASP A 150 -12.04 -36.10 58.77
N GLU A 151 -10.83 -35.54 58.81
CA GLU A 151 -10.49 -34.46 59.76
C GLU A 151 -11.16 -33.13 59.36
N CYS A 152 -11.39 -32.93 58.06
CA CYS A 152 -12.05 -31.72 57.57
C CYS A 152 -13.57 -31.72 57.75
N LYS A 153 -14.24 -32.88 57.80
CA LYS A 153 -15.69 -32.97 58.03
C LYS A 153 -16.15 -32.36 59.36
N GLY A 154 -15.26 -32.23 60.34
CA GLY A 154 -15.54 -31.61 61.64
C GLY A 154 -15.45 -30.08 61.67
N VAL A 155 -15.03 -29.43 60.57
CA VAL A 155 -14.77 -27.99 60.53
C VAL A 155 -15.80 -27.31 59.62
N SER A 156 -16.41 -26.20 60.07
CA SER A 156 -17.32 -25.37 59.25
C SER A 156 -16.62 -24.58 58.12
N ARG A 157 -15.47 -25.06 57.63
CA ARG A 157 -14.64 -24.43 56.59
C ARG A 157 -14.56 -25.33 55.36
N LEU A 158 -14.17 -24.78 54.22
CA LEU A 158 -13.96 -25.57 53.00
C LEU A 158 -12.52 -26.06 53.00
N CYS A 159 -12.31 -27.35 52.72
CA CYS A 159 -10.95 -27.88 52.51
C CYS A 159 -10.70 -28.09 51.03
N TYR A 160 -9.42 -27.96 50.66
CA TYR A 160 -8.98 -27.90 49.28
C TYR A 160 -8.00 -29.02 48.99
N ASP A 161 -8.03 -29.55 47.77
CA ASP A 161 -7.03 -30.49 47.28
C ASP A 161 -5.83 -29.72 46.73
N GLU A 162 -4.70 -29.78 47.44
CA GLU A 162 -3.44 -29.11 47.07
C GLU A 162 -3.00 -29.48 45.64
N LYS A 163 -3.23 -30.71 45.20
CA LYS A 163 -2.81 -31.19 43.86
C LYS A 163 -3.69 -30.68 42.73
N SER A 164 -4.86 -30.16 43.05
CA SER A 164 -5.84 -29.64 42.08
C SER A 164 -5.68 -28.15 41.78
N VAL A 165 -4.78 -27.48 42.50
CA VAL A 165 -4.58 -26.04 42.41
C VAL A 165 -3.98 -25.67 41.07
N PHE A 166 -4.66 -24.78 40.36
CA PHE A 166 -4.15 -24.13 39.17
C PHE A 166 -4.28 -22.62 39.34
N VAL A 167 -3.21 -21.90 39.00
CA VAL A 167 -3.18 -20.44 38.96
C VAL A 167 -2.71 -20.08 37.56
N ASN A 168 -3.52 -19.28 36.85
CA ASN A 168 -3.14 -18.79 35.53
C ASN A 168 -2.01 -17.77 35.68
N GLU A 169 -0.96 -17.91 34.88
CA GLU A 169 0.18 -16.97 34.87
C GLU A 169 -0.19 -15.64 34.19
N THR A 170 -1.22 -15.65 33.35
CA THR A 170 -1.68 -14.47 32.63
C THR A 170 -2.72 -13.70 33.44
N VAL A 171 -2.48 -12.40 33.58
CA VAL A 171 -3.39 -11.47 34.24
C VAL A 171 -4.35 -10.88 33.21
N LYS A 172 -5.66 -10.92 33.50
CA LYS A 172 -6.69 -10.27 32.69
C LYS A 172 -6.90 -8.86 33.22
N LEU A 173 -6.65 -7.84 32.42
CA LEU A 173 -6.94 -6.47 32.79
C LEU A 173 -8.45 -6.21 32.62
N GLY A 174 -9.04 -5.46 33.54
CA GLY A 174 -10.44 -5.03 33.48
C GLY A 174 -10.70 -3.92 32.46
N PHE A 175 -9.67 -3.51 31.71
CA PHE A 175 -9.73 -2.51 30.66
C PHE A 175 -8.87 -2.99 29.49
N ASP A 176 -9.34 -2.71 28.27
CA ASP A 176 -8.57 -2.91 27.05
C ASP A 176 -8.26 -1.54 26.43
N LEU A 177 -6.99 -1.16 26.46
CA LEU A 177 -6.53 0.12 25.88
C LEU A 177 -6.75 0.15 24.36
N GLN A 178 -6.62 -0.99 23.69
CA GLN A 178 -6.86 -1.11 22.26
C GLN A 178 -8.35 -0.96 21.95
N GLU A 179 -9.22 -1.50 22.79
CA GLU A 179 -10.67 -1.31 22.67
C GLU A 179 -11.06 0.17 22.83
N GLN A 180 -10.45 0.90 23.77
CA GLN A 180 -10.68 2.33 23.88
C GLN A 180 -10.30 3.09 22.59
N CYS A 181 -9.22 2.67 21.93
CA CYS A 181 -8.82 3.24 20.66
C CYS A 181 -9.81 2.95 19.54
N THR A 182 -10.30 1.72 19.44
CA THR A 182 -11.29 1.37 18.41
C THR A 182 -12.65 2.01 18.65
N GLN A 183 -13.03 2.24 19.92
CA GLN A 183 -14.26 2.94 20.29
C GLN A 183 -14.19 4.46 20.04
N LYS A 184 -13.05 5.12 20.34
CA LYS A 184 -12.87 6.57 20.11
C LYS A 184 -12.68 6.92 18.63
N ALA A 185 -12.20 5.98 17.82
CA ALA A 185 -12.02 6.16 16.39
C ALA A 185 -13.33 5.99 15.61
N THR A 186 -13.42 6.62 14.44
CA THR A 186 -14.51 6.37 13.48
C THR A 186 -14.47 4.91 13.03
N LYS A 187 -15.64 4.23 12.94
CA LYS A 187 -15.75 2.79 12.61
C LYS A 187 -14.93 2.36 11.39
N ASP A 188 -14.91 3.18 10.34
CA ASP A 188 -14.20 2.87 9.08
C ASP A 188 -12.67 2.94 9.21
N PHE A 189 -12.16 3.59 10.26
CA PHE A 189 -10.75 3.86 10.49
C PHE A 189 -10.20 3.21 11.77
N ALA A 190 -11.07 2.66 12.63
CA ALA A 190 -10.74 2.08 13.93
C ALA A 190 -9.61 1.02 13.84
N GLN A 191 -9.59 0.24 12.77
CA GLN A 191 -8.58 -0.78 12.50
C GLN A 191 -7.14 -0.25 12.33
N PHE A 192 -6.97 1.05 12.08
CA PHE A 192 -5.66 1.66 11.85
C PHE A 192 -5.07 2.32 13.10
N TYR A 193 -5.84 2.41 14.18
CA TYR A 193 -5.38 2.94 15.46
C TYR A 193 -4.80 1.84 16.33
N TYR A 194 -3.70 2.14 16.99
CA TYR A 194 -3.07 1.28 17.99
C TYR A 194 -2.54 2.12 19.15
N VAL A 195 -2.32 1.49 20.28
CA VAL A 195 -1.75 2.14 21.46
C VAL A 195 -0.24 2.28 21.30
N ASP A 196 0.29 3.49 21.43
CA ASP A 196 1.73 3.75 21.53
C ASP A 196 2.01 4.89 22.51
N ASP A 197 3.28 5.05 22.89
CA ASP A 197 3.74 6.20 23.65
C ASP A 197 3.91 7.42 22.74
N LEU A 198 3.32 8.53 23.14
CA LEU A 198 3.47 9.84 22.52
C LEU A 198 3.88 10.85 23.60
N ASP A 199 5.15 11.25 23.57
CA ASP A 199 5.76 12.17 24.54
C ASP A 199 5.59 11.72 26.02
N GLY A 200 5.73 10.42 26.29
CA GLY A 200 5.61 9.85 27.64
C GLY A 200 4.18 9.62 28.12
N LYS A 201 3.18 9.75 27.23
CA LYS A 201 1.78 9.44 27.51
C LYS A 201 1.26 8.40 26.52
N LEU A 202 0.47 7.44 27.00
CA LEU A 202 -0.20 6.50 26.12
C LEU A 202 -1.27 7.22 25.29
N ALA A 203 -1.20 7.02 23.98
CA ALA A 203 -2.13 7.57 23.02
C ALA A 203 -2.55 6.50 22.01
N CYS A 204 -3.77 6.64 21.52
CA CYS A 204 -4.22 5.96 20.30
C CYS A 204 -3.63 6.70 19.13
N VAL A 205 -2.66 6.09 18.46
CA VAL A 205 -1.93 6.69 17.35
C VAL A 205 -2.15 5.89 16.08
N THR A 206 -1.82 6.49 14.95
CA THR A 206 -1.75 5.81 13.66
C THR A 206 -0.30 5.77 13.19
N LYS A 207 -0.01 5.07 12.09
CA LYS A 207 1.32 5.15 11.46
C LYS A 207 1.66 6.55 10.95
N CYS A 208 0.69 7.47 10.85
CA CYS A 208 0.93 8.84 10.44
C CYS A 208 1.31 9.78 11.60
N THR A 209 1.11 9.36 12.84
CA THR A 209 1.41 10.19 14.01
C THR A 209 2.93 10.34 14.17
N LYS A 210 3.40 11.59 14.29
CA LYS A 210 4.83 11.89 14.49
C LYS A 210 5.27 11.60 15.92
N GLY A 211 6.50 11.15 16.11
CA GLY A 211 7.09 10.93 17.44
C GLY A 211 6.84 9.54 18.04
N THR A 212 6.19 8.65 17.29
CA THR A 212 5.91 7.27 17.70
C THR A 212 6.97 6.31 17.16
N LYS A 213 7.13 5.13 17.77
CA LYS A 213 8.11 4.12 17.32
C LYS A 213 7.77 3.57 15.93
N SER A 214 6.48 3.53 15.62
CA SER A 214 5.95 2.98 14.38
C SER A 214 5.56 4.06 13.35
N GLN A 215 6.13 5.26 13.48
CA GLN A 215 5.91 6.36 12.54
C GLN A 215 6.36 5.97 11.12
N MET A 216 5.46 6.16 10.15
CA MET A 216 5.76 6.01 8.74
C MET A 216 6.55 7.22 8.23
N ASN A 217 7.72 6.96 7.65
CA ASN A 217 8.53 8.00 7.03
C ASN A 217 8.06 8.25 5.59
N CYS A 218 7.53 9.46 5.35
CA CYS A 218 7.11 9.92 4.03
C CYS A 218 8.14 10.83 3.34
N ASN A 219 9.37 10.93 3.85
CA ASN A 219 10.42 11.81 3.33
C ASN A 219 9.92 13.26 3.12
N GLN A 220 9.80 13.70 1.86
CA GLN A 220 9.30 15.03 1.45
C GLN A 220 7.77 15.09 1.26
N GLY A 221 7.06 14.01 1.55
CA GLY A 221 5.60 13.92 1.52
C GLY A 221 4.96 14.09 2.90
N SER A 222 3.62 14.14 2.92
CA SER A 222 2.84 14.13 4.15
C SER A 222 2.13 12.79 4.33
N CYS A 223 2.12 12.25 5.54
CA CYS A 223 1.31 11.08 5.83
C CYS A 223 -0.16 11.46 6.00
N GLN A 224 -1.07 10.73 5.36
CA GLN A 224 -2.50 10.91 5.51
C GLN A 224 -3.19 9.56 5.67
N LEU A 225 -4.15 9.49 6.60
CA LEU A 225 -4.99 8.32 6.79
C LEU A 225 -6.11 8.32 5.74
N GLN A 226 -6.13 7.30 4.87
CA GLN A 226 -7.19 7.04 3.89
C GLN A 226 -8.01 5.82 4.31
N GLN A 227 -9.16 5.58 3.66
CA GLN A 227 -10.00 4.39 3.93
C GLN A 227 -9.24 3.08 3.74
N SER A 228 -8.30 3.04 2.79
CA SER A 228 -7.41 1.90 2.57
C SER A 228 -6.25 1.80 3.58
N GLY A 229 -6.12 2.76 4.49
CA GLY A 229 -5.05 2.84 5.49
C GLY A 229 -4.13 4.05 5.35
N PRO A 230 -3.07 4.12 6.18
CA PRO A 230 -2.12 5.23 6.18
C PRO A 230 -1.28 5.20 4.90
N ARG A 231 -1.22 6.32 4.16
CA ARG A 231 -0.43 6.48 2.93
C ARG A 231 0.31 7.80 2.91
N CYS A 232 1.45 7.82 2.25
CA CYS A 232 2.19 9.05 1.99
C CYS A 232 1.63 9.76 0.75
N LEU A 233 1.32 11.05 0.91
CA LEU A 233 0.99 11.94 -0.18
C LEU A 233 2.25 12.72 -0.58
N CYS A 234 2.73 12.48 -1.79
CA CYS A 234 3.90 13.17 -2.33
C CYS A 234 3.48 14.52 -2.91
N HIS A 235 3.92 15.60 -2.26
CA HIS A 235 3.67 16.94 -2.79
C HIS A 235 4.53 17.18 -4.03
N ASN A 236 3.91 17.77 -5.05
CA ASN A 236 4.62 18.19 -6.25
C ASN A 236 5.26 19.55 -5.98
N SER A 237 6.58 19.59 -5.86
CA SER A 237 7.33 20.85 -5.70
C SER A 237 7.50 21.53 -7.06
N ASP A 238 7.73 22.83 -7.11
CA ASP A 238 7.98 23.56 -8.36
C ASP A 238 9.22 23.03 -9.11
N THR A 239 10.17 22.44 -8.39
CA THR A 239 11.45 21.98 -8.94
C THR A 239 11.53 20.48 -9.17
N HIS A 240 10.80 19.67 -8.40
CA HIS A 240 10.93 18.21 -8.41
C HIS A 240 9.56 17.51 -8.35
N TRP A 241 9.41 16.44 -9.13
CA TRP A 241 8.33 15.47 -8.93
C TRP A 241 8.80 14.39 -7.97
N TYR A 242 8.04 14.16 -6.90
CA TYR A 242 8.27 13.10 -5.93
C TYR A 242 7.28 11.95 -6.16
N TRP A 243 7.77 10.71 -6.14
CA TRP A 243 6.94 9.51 -6.30
C TRP A 243 7.51 8.31 -5.55
N GLY A 244 6.72 7.23 -5.51
CA GLY A 244 6.97 6.04 -4.70
C GLY A 244 6.03 5.98 -3.51
N GLU A 245 6.00 4.84 -2.82
CA GLU A 245 5.08 4.60 -1.70
C GLU A 245 5.36 5.51 -0.49
N THR A 246 6.63 5.89 -0.31
CA THR A 246 7.14 6.76 0.77
C THR A 246 7.74 8.07 0.23
N CYS A 247 7.46 8.43 -1.03
CA CYS A 247 8.02 9.61 -1.70
C CYS A 247 9.56 9.65 -1.73
N GLU A 248 10.18 8.47 -1.81
CA GLU A 248 11.63 8.27 -1.79
C GLU A 248 12.33 8.77 -3.07
N ARG A 249 11.64 8.75 -4.22
CA ARG A 249 12.23 9.09 -5.51
C ARG A 249 11.85 10.51 -5.88
N SER A 250 12.82 11.24 -6.39
CA SER A 250 12.61 12.58 -6.93
C SER A 250 13.22 12.70 -8.31
N THR A 251 12.55 13.42 -9.20
CA THR A 251 13.14 13.85 -10.47
C THR A 251 13.01 15.35 -10.64
N SER A 252 14.11 15.96 -11.07
CA SER A 252 14.12 17.38 -11.37
C SER A 252 13.28 17.65 -12.62
N LYS A 253 12.38 18.62 -12.50
CA LYS A 253 11.57 19.10 -13.62
C LYS A 253 12.44 19.75 -14.69
N SER A 254 13.46 20.50 -14.28
CA SER A 254 14.35 21.19 -15.23
C SER A 254 15.14 20.22 -16.09
N LEU A 255 15.50 19.04 -15.55
CA LEU A 255 16.17 18.01 -16.31
C LEU A 255 15.26 17.44 -17.40
N VAL A 256 14.01 17.13 -17.07
CA VAL A 256 13.04 16.59 -18.04
C VAL A 256 12.69 17.63 -19.10
N TYR A 257 12.38 18.87 -18.71
CA TYR A 257 12.11 19.95 -19.66
C TYR A 257 13.35 20.31 -20.49
N GLY A 258 14.54 20.24 -19.91
CA GLY A 258 15.81 20.44 -20.62
C GLY A 258 16.06 19.39 -21.68
N ILE A 259 15.86 18.10 -21.36
CA ILE A 259 15.99 17.01 -22.33
C ILE A 259 14.93 17.14 -23.43
N MET A 260 13.65 17.36 -23.07
CA MET A 260 12.60 17.53 -24.08
C MET A 260 12.86 18.72 -24.99
N GLY A 261 13.33 19.84 -24.44
CA GLY A 261 13.75 21.00 -25.23
C GLY A 261 14.89 20.69 -26.19
N ALA A 262 15.94 20.01 -25.72
CA ALA A 262 17.08 19.63 -26.55
C ALA A 262 16.69 18.66 -27.68
N VAL A 263 15.85 17.66 -27.38
CA VAL A 263 15.34 16.70 -28.37
C VAL A 263 14.48 17.40 -29.42
N ALA A 264 13.61 18.34 -29.01
CA ALA A 264 12.79 19.11 -29.94
C ALA A 264 13.65 19.95 -30.91
N VAL A 265 14.68 20.64 -30.41
CA VAL A 265 15.61 21.40 -31.27
C VAL A 265 16.35 20.47 -32.23
N LEU A 266 16.82 19.32 -31.76
CA LEU A 266 17.55 18.36 -32.60
C LEU A 266 16.66 17.79 -33.72
N LEU A 267 15.39 17.49 -33.43
CA LEU A 267 14.41 17.08 -34.44
C LEU A 267 14.17 18.17 -35.49
N VAL A 268 14.05 19.43 -35.08
CA VAL A 268 13.90 20.56 -36.02
C VAL A 268 15.12 20.68 -36.93
N VAL A 269 16.33 20.57 -36.39
CA VAL A 269 17.57 20.60 -37.19
C VAL A 269 17.62 19.46 -38.19
N LEU A 270 17.25 18.24 -37.79
CA LEU A 270 17.20 17.09 -38.70
C LEU A 270 16.21 17.33 -39.85
N VAL A 271 15.02 17.86 -39.57
CA VAL A 271 14.03 18.20 -40.59
C VAL A 271 14.59 19.24 -41.57
N VAL A 272 15.26 20.28 -41.07
CA VAL A 272 15.90 21.31 -41.91
C VAL A 272 16.98 20.69 -42.81
N VAL A 273 17.84 19.83 -42.26
CA VAL A 273 18.87 19.13 -43.05
C VAL A 273 18.26 18.24 -44.14
N LEU A 274 17.19 17.51 -43.82
CA LEU A 274 16.47 16.70 -44.80
C LEU A 274 15.87 17.56 -45.92
N ILE A 275 15.26 18.70 -45.60
CA ILE A 275 14.75 19.65 -46.60
C ILE A 275 15.88 20.15 -47.51
N ILE A 276 17.04 20.50 -46.95
CA ILE A 276 18.20 20.95 -47.73
C ILE A 276 18.73 19.81 -48.63
N PHE A 277 18.80 18.58 -48.12
CA PHE A 277 19.26 17.44 -48.89
C PHE A 277 18.32 17.11 -50.05
N LEU A 278 17.01 17.07 -49.80
CA LEU A 278 15.98 16.82 -50.81
C LEU A 278 15.98 17.92 -51.89
N SER A 279 16.08 19.19 -51.51
CA SER A 279 16.16 20.30 -52.48
C SER A 279 17.44 20.27 -53.32
N ARG A 280 18.59 19.90 -52.75
CA ARG A 280 19.85 19.70 -53.52
C ARG A 280 19.76 18.49 -54.45
N SER A 281 19.13 17.40 -54.01
CA SER A 281 18.90 16.22 -54.84
C SER A 281 18.02 16.56 -56.05
N GLN A 282 16.91 17.27 -55.84
CA GLN A 282 16.06 17.74 -56.95
C GLN A 282 16.79 18.70 -57.88
N LYS A 283 17.59 19.65 -57.35
CA LYS A 283 18.44 20.51 -58.19
C LYS A 283 19.45 19.71 -59.02
N LYS A 284 20.07 18.65 -58.47
CA LYS A 284 20.94 17.75 -59.23
C LYS A 284 20.18 16.95 -60.30
N LEU A 285 18.93 16.55 -60.03
CA LEU A 285 18.08 15.86 -60.99
C LEU A 285 17.71 16.80 -62.16
N HIS A 286 17.28 18.02 -61.87
CA HIS A 286 17.01 19.04 -62.89
C HIS A 286 18.26 19.40 -63.71
N ARG A 287 19.43 19.51 -63.06
CA ARG A 287 20.70 19.78 -63.77
C ARG A 287 21.15 18.61 -64.67
N ARG A 288 20.82 17.36 -64.32
CA ARG A 288 21.01 16.19 -65.20
C ARG A 288 20.05 16.20 -66.39
N GLN A 289 18.83 16.70 -66.19
CA GLN A 289 17.84 16.82 -67.25
C GLN A 289 18.19 17.93 -68.25
N GLU A 290 18.79 19.04 -67.79
CA GLU A 290 19.38 20.07 -68.67
C GLU A 290 20.62 19.57 -69.44
N TYR A 291 21.50 18.77 -68.82
CA TYR A 291 22.70 18.24 -69.49
C TYR A 291 22.37 17.22 -70.59
N ASN A 292 21.26 16.48 -70.48
CA ASN A 292 20.80 15.57 -71.53
C ASN A 292 20.03 16.25 -72.68
N ILE A 293 19.75 17.57 -72.59
CA ILE A 293 19.00 18.36 -73.58
C ILE A 293 19.91 19.23 -74.47
N SER A 294 21.25 19.12 -74.37
CA SER A 294 22.18 20.05 -75.05
C SER A 294 23.21 19.42 -76.01
N ARG A 295 22.95 18.27 -76.65
CA ARG A 295 23.71 17.87 -77.85
C ARG A 295 22.99 18.33 -79.12
N GLU A 296 22.98 19.64 -79.34
CA GLU A 296 22.74 20.24 -80.65
C GLU A 296 24.11 20.28 -81.37
N TRP A 297 24.26 19.54 -82.47
CA TRP A 297 25.49 19.54 -83.27
C TRP A 297 25.68 20.93 -83.91
N PRO A 298 26.91 21.49 -83.94
CA PRO A 298 27.20 22.66 -84.77
C PRO A 298 26.96 22.30 -86.24
N ARG A 299 26.07 23.03 -86.92
CA ARG A 299 25.98 23.02 -88.37
C ARG A 299 27.15 23.83 -88.91
N GLU A 300 28.16 23.13 -89.42
CA GLU A 300 29.13 23.70 -90.35
C GLU A 300 28.72 23.37 -91.77
N ASP A 301 28.61 24.42 -92.57
CA ASP A 301 28.13 24.41 -93.94
C ASP A 301 29.19 23.80 -94.87
N VAL A 302 28.92 22.60 -95.39
CA VAL A 302 29.65 22.03 -96.54
C VAL A 302 28.63 21.79 -97.66
N PRO A 303 28.82 22.36 -98.87
CA PRO A 303 27.85 22.24 -99.95
C PRO A 303 27.92 20.85 -100.60
N GLY A 304 26.85 20.07 -100.46
CA GLY A 304 26.74 18.72 -101.02
C GLY A 304 25.66 17.89 -100.32
N ASN A 305 24.42 18.33 -100.43
CA ASN A 305 23.28 17.78 -99.70
C ASN A 305 22.83 16.40 -100.26
N PHE A 306 22.98 15.34 -99.46
CA PHE A 306 22.05 14.20 -99.46
C PHE A 306 21.34 14.19 -98.10
N GLN A 307 20.06 14.60 -98.10
CA GLN A 307 19.18 14.45 -96.95
C GLN A 307 18.87 12.96 -96.74
N SER A 308 19.25 12.43 -95.57
CA SER A 308 18.61 11.22 -95.04
C SER A 308 17.15 11.56 -94.73
N ILE A 309 16.22 10.97 -95.46
CA ILE A 309 14.79 11.05 -95.20
C ILE A 309 14.55 10.45 -93.81
N SER A 310 14.29 11.30 -92.82
CA SER A 310 13.65 10.85 -91.58
C SER A 310 12.23 10.40 -91.95
N VAL A 311 11.99 9.10 -91.81
CA VAL A 311 10.69 8.45 -92.01
C VAL A 311 9.65 9.18 -91.16
N TRP A 312 8.58 9.66 -91.80
CA TRP A 312 7.49 10.39 -91.17
C TRP A 312 6.67 9.45 -90.29
N GLU A 313 6.68 9.65 -88.97
CA GLU A 313 5.63 9.11 -88.11
C GLU A 313 4.42 10.06 -88.19
N GLY A 314 3.36 9.62 -88.87
CA GLY A 314 2.15 10.41 -89.01
C GLY A 314 1.55 10.72 -87.62
N GLN A 315 1.08 11.96 -87.42
CA GLN A 315 0.54 12.43 -86.14
C GLN A 315 -0.57 11.55 -85.54
N ASN A 316 -1.18 10.67 -86.35
CA ASN A 316 -2.24 9.75 -85.94
C ASN A 316 -1.75 8.49 -85.20
N LEU A 317 -0.43 8.24 -85.09
CA LEU A 317 0.13 7.09 -84.36
C LEU A 317 0.75 7.47 -83.01
N LYS A 318 0.75 8.77 -82.68
CA LYS A 318 1.33 9.30 -81.45
C LYS A 318 0.39 8.98 -80.27
N GLY A 319 0.66 7.87 -79.58
CA GLY A 319 -0.14 7.35 -78.47
C GLY A 319 -0.82 6.01 -78.75
N ASP A 320 -0.63 5.44 -79.95
CA ASP A 320 -1.12 4.11 -80.27
C ASP A 320 -0.21 3.02 -79.68
N LYS A 321 -0.74 1.80 -79.47
CA LYS A 321 0.00 0.72 -78.81
C LYS A 321 1.28 0.31 -79.56
N PHE A 322 1.37 0.65 -80.85
CA PHE A 322 2.49 0.33 -81.76
C PHE A 322 3.38 1.53 -82.10
N GLY A 323 3.17 2.70 -81.47
CA GLY A 323 4.00 3.89 -81.70
C GLY A 323 5.47 3.69 -81.28
N LEU A 324 6.40 4.34 -82.00
CA LEU A 324 7.84 4.10 -81.88
C LEU A 324 8.38 4.19 -80.44
N GLU A 325 7.81 5.09 -79.63
CA GLU A 325 8.22 5.30 -78.22
C GLU A 325 7.90 4.10 -77.31
N ASN A 326 6.82 3.35 -77.58
CA ASN A 326 6.46 2.15 -76.81
C ASN A 326 7.19 0.90 -77.34
N THR A 327 7.40 0.79 -78.64
CA THR A 327 8.02 -0.38 -79.27
C THR A 327 9.50 -0.52 -78.88
N TYR A 328 10.22 0.60 -78.73
CA TYR A 328 11.63 0.58 -78.32
C TYR A 328 11.87 0.47 -76.81
N ARG A 329 10.87 0.72 -75.95
CA ARG A 329 11.03 0.53 -74.50
C ARG A 329 11.05 -0.94 -74.06
N HIS A 330 10.56 -1.86 -74.90
CA HIS A 330 10.44 -3.29 -74.57
C HIS A 330 11.17 -4.21 -75.55
N PHE A 331 11.99 -3.66 -76.46
CA PHE A 331 12.79 -4.47 -77.36
C PHE A 331 13.97 -5.07 -76.60
N GLN A 332 13.83 -6.34 -76.21
CA GLN A 332 14.88 -7.13 -75.62
C GLN A 332 15.32 -8.17 -76.66
N PRO A 333 16.45 -7.96 -77.37
CA PRO A 333 16.87 -8.90 -78.40
C PRO A 333 17.15 -10.26 -77.78
N SER A 334 16.47 -11.31 -78.24
CA SER A 334 16.74 -12.68 -77.81
C SER A 334 17.98 -13.19 -78.57
N LEU A 335 19.12 -13.21 -77.88
CA LEU A 335 20.40 -13.70 -78.43
C LEU A 335 20.48 -15.23 -78.51
N GLN A 336 19.35 -15.95 -78.38
CA GLN A 336 19.33 -17.41 -78.24
C GLN A 336 19.66 -18.15 -79.54
N ASN A 337 19.53 -17.49 -80.69
CA ASN A 337 19.86 -18.04 -82.01
C ASN A 337 21.04 -17.33 -82.69
N VAL A 338 21.79 -16.49 -81.97
CA VAL A 338 22.97 -15.80 -82.52
C VAL A 338 24.21 -16.57 -82.08
N ASP A 339 24.90 -17.20 -83.02
CA ASP A 339 26.18 -17.86 -82.76
C ASP A 339 27.28 -16.80 -82.55
N PRO A 340 27.79 -16.63 -81.32
CA PRO A 340 28.75 -15.59 -80.99
C PRO A 340 30.15 -15.83 -81.57
N THR A 341 30.40 -16.99 -82.20
CA THR A 341 31.70 -17.30 -82.84
C THR A 341 31.78 -16.84 -84.29
N THR A 342 30.72 -16.26 -84.85
CA THR A 342 30.68 -15.81 -86.24
C THR A 342 31.32 -14.42 -86.38
N GLU A 343 32.54 -14.34 -86.93
CA GLU A 343 33.17 -13.06 -87.26
C GLU A 343 32.56 -12.46 -88.53
N ILE A 344 31.92 -11.29 -88.38
CA ILE A 344 31.33 -10.53 -89.49
C ILE A 344 32.40 -9.60 -90.06
N HIS A 345 32.96 -9.97 -91.22
CA HIS A 345 33.86 -9.09 -91.97
C HIS A 345 33.07 -8.19 -92.93
N ILE A 346 33.01 -6.90 -92.61
CA ILE A 346 32.47 -5.88 -93.49
C ILE A 346 33.65 -5.26 -94.26
N GLN A 347 33.67 -5.44 -95.58
CA GLN A 347 34.73 -4.84 -96.41
C GLN A 347 34.58 -3.32 -96.46
N ARG A 348 35.72 -2.63 -96.35
CA ARG A 348 35.77 -1.17 -96.49
C ARG A 348 35.61 -0.80 -97.97
N PRO A 349 34.58 -0.02 -98.35
CA PRO A 349 34.43 0.41 -99.74
C PRO A 349 35.57 1.37 -100.13
N SER A 350 36.18 1.15 -101.29
CA SER A 350 37.18 2.03 -101.88
C SER A 350 36.50 3.10 -102.74
N VAL A 351 36.93 4.34 -102.57
CA VAL A 351 36.48 5.48 -103.38
C VAL A 351 37.29 5.46 -104.68
N VAL A 352 36.61 5.37 -105.83
CA VAL A 352 37.23 5.53 -107.15
C VAL A 352 37.21 7.01 -107.50
N THR A 353 38.39 7.65 -107.54
CA THR A 353 38.54 9.01 -108.07
C THR A 353 38.58 8.96 -109.59
N THR A 354 37.56 9.53 -110.25
CA THR A 354 37.57 9.78 -111.69
C THR A 354 38.41 11.03 -111.99
N VAL A 355 39.44 10.87 -112.82
CA VAL A 355 40.28 11.96 -113.34
C VAL A 355 39.53 12.72 -114.43
N GLN A 356 39.57 14.05 -114.38
CA GLN A 356 39.48 14.90 -115.56
C GLN A 356 40.34 16.14 -115.39
#